data_AF-A0A9Q4EWF8-F1
#
_entry.id   AF-A0A9Q4EWF8-F1
#
_cell.length_a   1.000
_cell.length_b   1.000
_cell.length_c   1.000
_cell.angle_alpha   90.00
_cell.angle_beta   90.00
_cell.angle_gamma   90.00
#
_symmetry.space_group_name_H-M   'P 1'
#
loop_
_entity.id
_entity.type
_entity.pdbx_description
1 polymer ?
#
loop_
_entity_poly.entity_id
_entity_poly.type
_entity_poly.pdbx_seq_one_letter_code
_entity_poly.pdbx_strand_id
1 'polypeptide(L)'
;MDERLLFLFSFLDEVEKEIADDADKQVWIEKCINIKTLSDFTVSCSYGDMVLIICVLKDYLKLIADKEGPTWDYYREKFSKMAYRLSAQIGYNYEKAYERCQKKMNGKSSNDDIGEDAMALAVKYGGNGKKKSEKSDSSDSGGKNEEINT
;
A
#
# COMPACT_ATOMS: atom_id res chain seq x y z
N MET A 1 -8.13 -20.17 1.29
CA MET A 1 -7.28 -19.57 0.23
C MET A 1 -5.84 -19.67 0.73
N ASP A 2 -4.85 -19.93 -0.12
CA ASP A 2 -3.43 -20.01 0.31
C ASP A 2 -2.96 -18.61 0.77
N GLU A 3 -2.38 -18.49 1.97
CA GLU A 3 -1.83 -17.24 2.53
C GLU A 3 -0.86 -16.54 1.56
N ARG A 4 -0.11 -17.31 0.76
CA ARG A 4 0.81 -16.78 -0.25
C ARG A 4 0.08 -16.10 -1.41
N LEU A 5 -1.10 -16.60 -1.78
CA LEU A 5 -1.94 -15.99 -2.82
C LEU A 5 -2.63 -14.73 -2.28
N LEU A 6 -3.05 -14.72 -1.02
CA LEU A 6 -3.61 -13.53 -0.37
C LEU A 6 -2.57 -12.40 -0.27
N PHE A 7 -1.32 -12.77 0.08
CA PHE A 7 -0.21 -11.83 0.05
C PHE A 7 0.02 -11.27 -1.36
N LEU A 8 0.07 -12.13 -2.38
CA LEU A 8 0.27 -11.71 -3.78
C LEU A 8 -0.76 -10.64 -4.19
N PHE A 9 -2.05 -10.88 -3.98
CA PHE A 9 -3.08 -9.90 -4.37
C PHE A 9 -2.97 -8.59 -3.58
N SER A 10 -2.67 -8.67 -2.29
CA SER A 10 -2.46 -7.48 -1.45
C SER A 10 -1.24 -6.68 -1.90
N PHE A 11 -0.18 -7.36 -2.31
CA PHE A 11 1.03 -6.76 -2.85
C PHE A 11 0.78 -6.08 -4.19
N LEU A 12 0.08 -6.74 -5.11
CA LEU A 12 -0.24 -6.17 -6.42
C LEU A 12 -1.10 -4.91 -6.30
N ASP A 13 -2.16 -4.93 -5.47
CA ASP A 13 -3.01 -3.75 -5.22
C ASP A 13 -2.20 -2.56 -4.66
N GLU A 14 -1.24 -2.81 -3.78
CA GLU A 14 -0.35 -1.76 -3.25
C GLU A 14 0.60 -1.22 -4.32
N VAL A 15 1.16 -2.09 -5.16
CA VAL A 15 2.05 -1.70 -6.26
C VAL A 15 1.29 -0.89 -7.30
N GLU A 16 0.08 -1.29 -7.67
CA GLU A 16 -0.77 -0.56 -8.63
C GLU A 16 -1.07 0.86 -8.14
N LYS A 17 -1.35 1.02 -6.84
CA LYS A 17 -1.54 2.35 -6.22
C LYS A 17 -0.27 3.19 -6.27
N GLU A 18 0.90 2.59 -6.07
CA GLU A 18 2.18 3.31 -6.11
C GLU A 18 2.52 3.82 -7.51
N ILE A 19 2.28 3.00 -8.53
CA ILE A 19 2.65 3.32 -9.90
C ILE A 19 1.52 3.99 -10.68
N ALA A 20 0.39 4.32 -10.05
CA ALA A 20 -0.83 4.79 -10.73
C ALA A 20 -0.57 5.98 -11.69
N ASP A 21 0.25 6.94 -11.28
CA ASP A 21 0.59 8.12 -12.09
C ASP A 21 1.47 7.78 -13.31
N ASP A 22 2.18 6.65 -13.24
CA ASP A 22 3.12 6.18 -14.25
C ASP A 22 2.58 4.98 -15.04
N ALA A 23 1.46 4.39 -14.64
CA ALA A 23 1.00 3.08 -15.10
C ALA A 23 0.84 3.05 -16.62
N ASP A 24 0.20 4.07 -17.19
CA ASP A 24 -0.08 4.18 -18.62
C ASP A 24 1.12 4.66 -19.46
N LYS A 25 2.25 5.01 -18.82
CA LYS A 25 3.43 5.48 -19.55
C LYS A 25 3.99 4.35 -20.40
N GLN A 26 4.27 4.64 -21.67
CA GLN A 26 4.81 3.66 -22.59
C GLN A 26 6.29 3.40 -22.33
N VAL A 27 6.64 2.12 -22.34
CA VAL A 27 8.01 1.63 -22.18
C VAL A 27 8.39 0.82 -23.41
N TRP A 28 9.58 1.11 -23.94
CA TRP A 28 10.14 0.41 -25.08
C TRP A 28 11.04 -0.71 -24.61
N ILE A 29 10.75 -1.92 -25.08
CA ILE A 29 11.60 -3.09 -24.83
C ILE A 29 12.59 -3.20 -25.98
N GLU A 30 13.85 -2.91 -25.68
CA GLU A 30 14.94 -3.00 -26.67
C GLU A 30 15.46 -4.43 -26.83
N LYS A 31 16.17 -4.66 -27.95
CA LYS A 31 16.81 -5.93 -28.32
C LYS A 31 15.81 -7.08 -28.48
N CYS A 32 14.61 -6.77 -28.98
CA CYS A 32 13.64 -7.76 -29.41
C CYS A 32 13.86 -8.11 -30.88
N ILE A 33 13.77 -9.41 -31.19
CA ILE A 33 13.86 -9.92 -32.57
C ILE A 33 12.51 -10.55 -32.90
N ASN A 34 11.93 -10.17 -34.04
CA ASN A 34 10.77 -10.85 -34.58
C ASN A 34 11.21 -12.21 -35.13
N ILE A 35 10.80 -13.30 -34.47
CA ILE A 35 11.25 -14.66 -34.82
C ILE A 35 10.77 -15.09 -36.22
N LYS A 36 9.65 -14.55 -36.72
CA LYS A 36 9.13 -14.91 -38.06
C LYS A 36 9.94 -14.27 -39.18
N THR A 37 10.36 -13.02 -38.99
CA THR A 37 11.07 -12.23 -40.01
C THR A 37 12.58 -12.15 -39.75
N LEU A 38 13.05 -12.62 -38.59
CA LEU A 38 14.42 -12.50 -38.09
C LEU A 38 14.96 -11.07 -38.11
N SER A 39 14.07 -10.09 -37.99
CA SER A 39 14.40 -8.67 -38.00
C SER A 39 14.29 -8.06 -36.60
N ASP A 40 15.05 -7.00 -36.36
CA ASP A 40 14.86 -6.18 -35.16
C ASP A 40 13.41 -5.68 -35.08
N PHE A 41 12.87 -5.69 -33.87
CA PHE A 41 11.52 -5.25 -33.57
C PHE A 41 11.51 -4.53 -32.24
N THR A 42 10.57 -3.60 -32.07
CA THR A 42 10.37 -2.91 -30.80
C THR A 42 8.96 -3.19 -30.33
N VAL A 43 8.83 -3.64 -29.08
CA VAL A 43 7.54 -3.84 -28.43
C VAL A 43 7.31 -2.67 -27.48
N SER A 44 6.11 -2.11 -27.53
CA SER A 44 5.63 -1.13 -26.55
C SER A 44 4.72 -1.82 -25.55
N CYS A 45 4.96 -1.63 -24.26
CA CYS A 45 4.07 -2.01 -23.17
C CYS A 45 3.87 -0.81 -22.23
N SER A 46 2.77 -0.81 -21.46
CA SER A 46 2.64 0.15 -20.37
C SER A 46 3.63 -0.18 -19.24
N TYR A 47 4.09 0.83 -18.50
CA TYR A 47 4.97 0.63 -17.35
C TYR A 47 4.29 -0.24 -16.29
N GLY A 48 2.98 -0.02 -16.08
CA GLY A 48 2.14 -0.82 -15.18
C GLY A 48 2.19 -2.31 -15.52
N ASP A 49 1.90 -2.67 -16.77
CA ASP A 49 1.92 -4.06 -17.24
C ASP A 49 3.27 -4.72 -16.97
N MET A 50 4.36 -4.00 -17.27
CA MET A 50 5.72 -4.52 -17.09
C MET A 50 6.04 -4.75 -15.61
N VAL A 51 5.67 -3.81 -14.74
CA VAL A 51 5.84 -3.95 -13.29
C VAL A 51 5.04 -5.15 -12.76
N LEU A 52 3.78 -5.31 -13.17
CA LEU A 52 2.94 -6.43 -12.74
C LEU A 52 3.51 -7.78 -13.20
N ILE A 53 3.97 -7.87 -14.45
CA ILE A 53 4.64 -9.08 -14.97
C ILE A 53 5.87 -9.43 -14.12
N ILE A 54 6.72 -8.45 -13.78
CA ILE A 54 7.90 -8.66 -12.95
C ILE A 54 7.49 -9.15 -11.55
N CYS A 55 6.50 -8.52 -10.93
CA CYS A 55 5.97 -8.89 -9.63
C CYS A 55 5.48 -10.34 -9.60
N VAL A 56 4.65 -10.73 -10.57
CA VAL A 56 4.12 -12.11 -10.68
C VAL A 56 5.25 -13.12 -10.88
N LEU A 57 6.25 -12.82 -11.72
CA LEU A 57 7.41 -13.72 -11.92
C LEU A 57 8.20 -13.92 -10.62
N LYS A 58 8.46 -12.84 -9.88
CA LYS A 58 9.22 -12.89 -8.62
C LYS A 58 8.44 -13.61 -7.52
N ASP A 59 7.14 -13.41 -7.44
CA ASP A 59 6.28 -14.09 -6.47
C ASP A 59 6.12 -15.58 -6.80
N TYR A 60 6.02 -15.93 -8.08
CA TYR A 60 6.03 -17.32 -8.51
C TYR A 60 7.35 -18.02 -8.13
N LEU A 61 8.50 -17.36 -8.30
CA LEU A 61 9.79 -17.89 -7.86
C LEU A 61 9.83 -18.19 -6.35
N LYS A 62 9.21 -17.33 -5.54
CA LYS A 62 9.06 -17.56 -4.09
C LYS A 62 8.13 -18.73 -3.81
N LEU A 63 7.04 -18.87 -4.55
CA LEU A 63 6.09 -19.97 -4.41
C LEU A 63 6.73 -21.35 -4.66
N ILE A 64 7.65 -21.42 -5.63
CA ILE A 64 8.34 -22.66 -6.00
C ILE A 64 9.70 -22.83 -5.28
N ALA A 65 10.06 -21.95 -4.34
CA ALA A 65 11.38 -21.97 -3.70
C ALA A 65 11.69 -23.31 -3.04
N ASP A 66 10.71 -23.90 -2.35
CA ASP A 66 10.87 -25.16 -1.61
C ASP A 66 10.67 -26.41 -2.47
N LYS A 67 10.42 -26.26 -3.77
CA LYS A 67 10.21 -27.40 -4.68
C LYS A 67 11.55 -27.94 -5.15
N GLU A 68 11.76 -29.24 -4.98
CA GLU A 68 12.98 -29.93 -5.41
C GLU A 68 12.79 -30.69 -6.73
N GLY A 69 13.83 -30.72 -7.54
CA GLY A 69 13.90 -31.49 -8.78
C GLY A 69 14.31 -30.66 -10.00
N PRO A 70 14.84 -31.33 -11.05
CA PRO A 70 15.47 -30.66 -12.19
C PRO A 70 14.51 -29.73 -12.95
N THR A 71 13.22 -30.05 -12.96
CA THR A 71 12.18 -29.20 -13.57
C THR A 71 12.05 -27.86 -12.83
N TRP A 72 12.07 -27.86 -11.50
CA TRP A 72 11.96 -26.64 -10.71
C TRP A 72 13.23 -25.80 -10.78
N ASP A 73 14.39 -26.44 -10.83
CA ASP A 73 15.68 -25.75 -11.06
C ASP A 73 15.69 -25.00 -12.39
N TYR A 74 15.22 -25.66 -13.46
CA TYR A 74 15.08 -25.03 -14.77
C TYR A 74 14.18 -23.80 -14.73
N TYR A 75 13.00 -23.90 -14.11
CA TYR A 75 12.07 -22.78 -14.03
C TYR A 75 12.59 -21.66 -13.13
N ARG A 76 13.27 -21.98 -12.02
CA ARG A 76 13.92 -20.98 -11.17
C ARG A 76 14.95 -20.17 -11.95
N GLU A 77 15.83 -20.84 -12.69
CA GLU A 77 16.84 -20.15 -13.49
C GLU A 77 16.18 -19.32 -14.60
N LYS A 78 15.21 -19.90 -15.33
CA LYS A 78 14.57 -19.25 -16.47
C LYS A 78 13.79 -18.00 -16.07
N PHE A 79 12.94 -18.09 -15.05
CA PHE A 79 12.13 -16.97 -14.60
C PHE A 79 12.95 -15.93 -13.85
N SER A 80 14.00 -16.33 -13.11
CA SER A 80 14.91 -15.38 -12.47
C SER A 80 15.63 -14.50 -13.50
N LYS A 81 16.18 -15.11 -14.56
CA LYS A 81 16.81 -14.37 -15.68
C LYS A 81 15.81 -13.47 -16.42
N MET A 82 14.58 -13.94 -16.60
CA MET A 82 13.52 -13.14 -17.24
C MET A 82 13.16 -11.92 -16.40
N ALA A 83 12.84 -12.10 -15.12
CA ALA A 83 12.50 -11.01 -14.21
C ALA A 83 13.64 -9.98 -14.11
N TYR A 84 14.89 -10.44 -13.98
CA TYR A 84 16.06 -9.57 -13.91
C TYR A 84 16.24 -8.72 -15.18
N ARG A 85 16.08 -9.32 -16.37
CA ARG A 85 16.20 -8.59 -17.64
C ARG A 85 15.12 -7.51 -17.76
N LEU A 86 13.88 -7.85 -17.44
CA LEU A 86 12.76 -6.90 -17.53
C LEU A 86 12.91 -5.78 -16.51
N SER A 87 13.25 -6.10 -15.26
CA SER A 87 13.44 -5.10 -14.20
C SER A 87 14.60 -4.16 -14.52
N ALA A 88 15.70 -4.67 -15.10
CA ALA A 88 16.84 -3.85 -15.49
C ALA A 88 16.51 -2.90 -16.65
N GLN A 89 15.70 -3.33 -17.63
CA GLN A 89 15.32 -2.49 -18.77
C GLN A 89 14.42 -1.33 -18.36
N ILE A 90 13.52 -1.54 -17.40
CA ILE A 90 12.56 -0.51 -16.96
C ILE A 90 13.00 0.23 -15.69
N GLY A 91 14.15 -0.15 -15.10
CA GLY A 91 14.66 0.46 -13.86
C GLY A 91 13.84 0.15 -12.60
N TYR A 92 13.01 -0.90 -12.61
CA TYR A 92 12.14 -1.26 -11.49
C TYR A 92 12.89 -2.08 -10.43
N ASN A 93 12.68 -1.75 -9.14
CA ASN A 93 13.26 -2.47 -8.01
C ASN A 93 12.17 -3.20 -7.21
N TYR A 94 12.03 -4.49 -7.50
CA TYR A 94 11.04 -5.36 -6.85
C TYR A 94 11.28 -5.51 -5.35
N GLU A 95 12.54 -5.67 -4.92
CA GLU A 95 12.86 -5.91 -3.50
C GLU A 95 12.46 -4.71 -2.62
N LYS A 96 12.67 -3.48 -3.10
CA LYS A 96 12.20 -2.26 -2.42
C LYS A 96 10.68 -2.18 -2.33
N ALA A 97 9.97 -2.53 -3.40
CA ALA A 97 8.51 -2.54 -3.40
C ALA A 97 7.97 -3.58 -2.40
N TYR A 98 8.56 -4.78 -2.39
CA TYR A 98 8.19 -5.86 -1.50
C TYR A 98 8.39 -5.51 -0.02
N GLU A 99 9.55 -4.95 0.35
CA GLU A 99 9.84 -4.54 1.72
C GLU A 99 8.85 -3.48 2.24
N ARG A 100 8.48 -2.51 1.39
CA ARG A 100 7.49 -1.49 1.75
C ARG A 100 6.12 -2.11 2.00
N CYS A 101 5.67 -3.01 1.11
CA CYS A 101 4.41 -3.70 1.28
C CYS A 101 4.40 -4.54 2.56
N GLN A 102 5.48 -5.27 2.84
CA GLN A 102 5.62 -6.06 4.07
C GLN A 102 5.53 -5.19 5.32
N LYS A 103 6.17 -4.01 5.32
CA LYS A 103 6.07 -3.03 6.43
C LYS A 103 4.64 -2.53 6.62
N LYS A 104 3.91 -2.24 5.53
CA LYS A 104 2.51 -1.80 5.60
C LYS A 104 1.58 -2.90 6.12
N MET A 105 1.82 -4.15 5.73
CA MET A 105 1.03 -5.29 6.20
C MET A 105 1.26 -5.55 7.70
N ASN A 106 2.52 -5.55 8.14
CA ASN A 106 2.88 -5.71 9.55
C ASN A 106 2.43 -4.52 10.41
N GLY A 107 2.40 -3.31 9.85
CA GLY A 107 1.91 -2.11 10.53
C GLY A 107 0.38 -2.02 10.61
N LYS A 108 -0.35 -2.56 9.62
CA LYS A 108 -1.81 -2.69 9.70
C LYS A 108 -2.23 -3.63 10.82
N SER A 109 -1.52 -4.75 11.04
CA SER A 109 -1.78 -5.64 12.16
C SER A 109 -1.46 -5.04 13.54
N SER A 110 -0.61 -4.02 13.63
CA SER A 110 -0.31 -3.35 14.91
C SER A 110 -1.17 -2.11 15.18
N ASN A 111 -1.91 -1.62 14.18
CA ASN A 111 -2.72 -0.41 14.29
C ASN A 111 -4.16 -0.67 14.78
N ASP A 112 -4.60 -1.93 14.85
CA ASP A 112 -5.90 -2.28 15.43
C ASP A 112 -5.96 -1.96 16.95
N ASP A 113 -4.80 -1.85 17.62
CA ASP A 113 -4.71 -1.49 19.04
C ASP A 113 -4.71 0.04 19.30
N ILE A 114 -4.61 0.89 18.27
CA ILE A 114 -4.62 2.35 18.47
C ILE A 114 -6.01 2.88 18.86
N GLY A 115 -7.08 2.14 18.51
CA GLY A 115 -8.45 2.48 18.91
C GLY A 115 -8.71 2.24 20.40
N GLU A 116 -8.06 1.25 21.01
CA GLU A 116 -8.25 0.91 22.43
C GLU A 116 -7.61 1.97 23.34
N ASP A 117 -6.38 2.41 23.04
CA ASP A 117 -5.69 3.45 23.81
C ASP A 117 -6.36 4.82 23.68
N ALA A 118 -6.89 5.17 22.49
CA ALA A 118 -7.65 6.41 22.30
C ALA A 118 -8.97 6.41 23.08
N MET A 119 -9.71 5.29 23.11
CA MET A 119 -10.91 5.16 23.94
C MET A 119 -10.59 5.12 25.43
N ALA A 120 -9.53 4.42 25.84
CA ALA A 120 -9.09 4.38 27.24
C ALA A 120 -8.68 5.77 27.74
N LEU A 121 -7.96 6.55 26.92
CA LEU A 121 -7.66 7.96 27.20
C LEU A 121 -8.93 8.82 27.26
N ALA A 122 -9.86 8.66 26.33
CA ALA A 122 -11.13 9.40 26.34
C ALA A 122 -11.99 9.09 27.57
N VAL A 123 -12.01 7.84 28.05
CA VAL A 123 -12.71 7.43 29.28
C VAL A 123 -12.00 7.98 30.52
N LYS A 124 -10.67 7.93 30.55
CA LYS A 124 -9.85 8.43 31.68
C LYS A 124 -9.91 9.95 31.83
N TYR A 125 -10.00 10.70 30.73
CA TYR A 125 -10.08 12.16 30.74
C TYR A 125 -11.52 12.71 30.62
N GLY A 126 -12.48 11.93 30.12
CA GLY A 126 -13.88 12.32 30.01
C GLY A 126 -14.73 12.10 31.26
N GLY A 127 -14.25 11.32 32.23
CA GLY A 127 -14.99 10.99 33.46
C GLY A 127 -14.99 12.06 34.56
N ASN A 128 -14.16 13.10 34.46
CA ASN A 128 -13.89 14.03 35.57
C ASN A 128 -14.49 15.43 35.40
N GLY A 129 -15.76 15.51 34.99
CA GLY A 129 -16.40 16.81 34.79
C GLY A 129 -17.92 16.80 34.86
N LYS A 130 -18.49 16.55 36.06
CA LYS A 130 -19.66 17.29 36.61
C LYS A 130 -20.22 16.64 37.87
N LYS A 131 -20.00 17.27 39.03
CA LYS A 131 -20.97 17.34 40.14
C LYS A 131 -20.84 18.68 40.89
N LYS A 132 -21.67 19.63 40.45
CA LYS A 132 -22.53 20.57 41.21
C LYS A 132 -22.09 21.05 42.62
N SER A 133 -22.04 22.37 42.81
CA SER A 133 -22.63 23.03 43.98
C SER A 133 -22.95 24.51 43.71
N GLU A 134 -24.19 24.89 44.05
CA GLU A 134 -24.72 26.25 44.05
C GLU A 134 -24.43 26.96 45.39
N LYS A 135 -24.44 28.30 45.30
CA LYS A 135 -25.01 29.29 46.25
C LYS A 135 -24.07 30.07 47.19
N SER A 136 -24.06 31.39 47.00
CA SER A 136 -24.06 32.39 48.08
C SER A 136 -24.69 33.71 47.58
N ASP A 137 -25.65 34.22 48.35
CA ASP A 137 -26.59 35.32 48.08
C ASP A 137 -26.07 36.74 48.43
N SER A 138 -26.78 37.75 47.87
CA SER A 138 -26.98 39.17 48.28
C SER A 138 -25.82 40.16 48.08
N SER A 139 -25.97 41.43 47.66
CA SER A 139 -27.06 42.44 47.47
C SER A 139 -26.47 43.56 46.57
N ASP A 140 -27.15 44.34 45.71
CA ASP A 140 -28.04 45.49 46.02
C ASP A 140 -28.29 46.25 44.68
N SER A 141 -29.56 46.41 44.24
CA SER A 141 -30.31 47.67 44.04
C SER A 141 -30.29 48.32 42.64
N GLY A 142 -31.46 48.85 42.24
CA GLY A 142 -31.61 49.92 41.25
C GLY A 142 -32.30 49.55 39.93
N GLY A 143 -33.64 49.64 39.88
CA GLY A 143 -34.40 49.51 38.64
C GLY A 143 -34.48 50.78 37.80
N LYS A 144 -34.90 50.63 36.54
CA LYS A 144 -35.88 51.46 35.81
C LYS A 144 -36.09 50.91 34.39
N ASN A 145 -37.36 50.67 34.05
CA ASN A 145 -37.85 50.62 32.66
C ASN A 145 -38.21 52.05 32.24
N GLU A 146 -37.87 52.43 31.02
CA GLU A 146 -38.46 53.48 30.16
C GLU A 146 -37.82 53.26 28.77
N GLU A 147 -38.54 52.73 27.78
CA GLU A 147 -39.38 53.42 26.79
C GLU A 147 -38.62 54.26 25.72
N ILE A 148 -38.80 53.81 24.46
CA ILE A 148 -39.13 54.59 23.24
C ILE A 148 -38.01 55.22 22.37
N ASN A 149 -38.04 54.77 21.10
CA ASN A 149 -37.70 55.37 19.80
C ASN A 149 -36.45 56.24 19.61
N THR A 150 -35.68 55.88 18.59
CA THR A 150 -35.65 56.67 17.34
C THR A 150 -35.55 55.73 16.15
#